data_AF-A0A957MDX0-F1
#
_entry.id   AF-A0A957MDX0-F1
#
_cell.length_a   1.000
_cell.length_b   1.000
_cell.length_c   1.000
_cell.angle_alpha   90.00
_cell.angle_beta   90.00
_cell.angle_gamma   90.00
#
_symmetry.space_group_name_H-M   'P 1'
#
loop_
_entity.id
_entity.type
_entity.pdbx_description
1 polymer ?
#
loop_
_entity_poly.entity_id
_entity_poly.type
_entity_poly.pdbx_seq_one_letter_code
_entity_poly.pdbx_strand_id
1 'polypeptide(L)'
;PFRESLRFKEFLSAIDFYPPLQVTGRAPIRLPQPLTPATKPDAEGSNLFSVLYNLRISHPETYERLLALMRQAFPGLKRFEFPVVGAGQVTLAWYDESSKQPFYPGQLSEGTLRFLWLAAILLTPAQSSILLLDEPEVSLHPQLIRLLVALLQDYAMRSQVVVATHSSDLVRWLEPDEVIVADKEDGQTRFTRADTLDLAEWLAEYDLRDLWQMGHLGGRV
;
A
#
# COMPACT_ATOMS: atom_id res chain seq x y z
N PRO A 1 -23.29 4.68 -28.83
CA PRO A 1 -21.95 4.29 -29.30
C PRO A 1 -20.80 5.21 -28.82
N PHE A 2 -20.66 6.47 -29.29
CA PHE A 2 -19.47 7.30 -28.96
C PHE A 2 -19.38 7.75 -27.49
N ARG A 3 -20.54 8.02 -26.84
CA ARG A 3 -20.59 8.37 -25.41
C ARG A 3 -20.29 7.19 -24.48
N GLU A 4 -20.59 5.96 -24.90
CA GLU A 4 -20.29 4.74 -24.13
C GLU A 4 -18.80 4.43 -24.19
N SER A 5 -18.16 4.58 -25.35
CA SER A 5 -16.71 4.42 -25.48
C SER A 5 -15.91 5.47 -24.69
N LEU A 6 -16.41 6.72 -24.61
CA LEU A 6 -15.82 7.76 -23.77
C LEU A 6 -15.94 7.44 -22.29
N ARG A 7 -17.14 7.06 -21.83
CA ARG A 7 -17.36 6.64 -20.43
C ARG A 7 -16.52 5.44 -20.03
N PHE A 8 -16.37 4.46 -20.93
CA PHE A 8 -15.53 3.30 -20.68
C PHE A 8 -14.05 3.67 -20.61
N LYS A 9 -13.59 4.58 -21.48
CA LYS A 9 -12.21 5.10 -21.43
C LYS A 9 -11.97 5.92 -20.16
N GLU A 10 -12.91 6.76 -19.75
CA GLU A 10 -12.87 7.50 -18.49
C GLU A 10 -12.81 6.55 -17.29
N PHE A 11 -13.65 5.51 -17.28
CA PHE A 11 -13.64 4.46 -16.26
C PHE A 11 -12.28 3.74 -16.19
N LEU A 12 -11.74 3.28 -17.32
CA LEU A 12 -10.42 2.62 -17.35
C LEU A 12 -9.29 3.56 -16.91
N SER A 13 -9.38 4.86 -17.25
CA SER A 13 -8.40 5.86 -16.80
C SER A 13 -8.51 6.20 -15.31
N ALA A 14 -9.59 5.79 -14.66
CA ALA A 14 -9.81 5.95 -13.23
C ALA A 14 -9.42 4.70 -12.41
N ILE A 15 -8.79 3.70 -13.05
CA ILE A 15 -8.22 2.53 -12.40
C ILE A 15 -6.73 2.78 -12.18
N ASP A 16 -6.29 2.68 -10.93
CA ASP A 16 -4.87 2.67 -10.59
C ASP A 16 -4.44 1.26 -10.22
N PHE A 17 -3.36 0.80 -10.85
CA PHE A 17 -2.75 -0.51 -10.59
C PHE A 17 -1.32 -0.35 -10.09
N TYR A 18 -1.02 -0.98 -8.97
CA TYR A 18 0.29 -0.98 -8.33
C TYR A 18 0.79 -2.43 -8.20
N PRO A 19 1.76 -2.86 -9.03
CA PRO A 19 2.43 -4.14 -8.88
C PRO A 19 3.30 -4.17 -7.61
N PRO A 20 3.89 -5.33 -7.24
CA PRO A 20 4.79 -5.40 -6.09
C PRO A 20 5.96 -4.41 -6.28
N LEU A 21 6.06 -3.44 -5.37
CA LEU A 21 7.08 -2.39 -5.45
C LEU A 21 8.47 -2.99 -5.36
N GLN A 22 9.33 -2.70 -6.34
CA GLN A 22 10.75 -3.03 -6.25
C GLN A 22 11.46 -2.05 -5.31
N VAL A 23 12.10 -2.60 -4.28
CA VAL A 23 12.80 -1.84 -3.23
C VAL A 23 14.24 -2.31 -3.02
N THR A 24 14.74 -3.20 -3.88
CA THR A 24 16.09 -3.76 -3.79
C THR A 24 17.12 -2.91 -4.54
N GLY A 25 18.38 -2.97 -4.13
CA GLY A 25 19.52 -2.43 -4.89
C GLY A 25 19.38 -0.95 -5.28
N ARG A 26 19.30 -0.69 -6.60
CA ARG A 26 19.19 0.65 -7.21
C ARG A 26 17.77 0.99 -7.65
N ALA A 27 16.75 0.44 -6.98
CA ALA A 27 15.36 0.77 -7.27
C ALA A 27 15.12 2.31 -7.25
N PRO A 28 14.24 2.85 -8.12
CA PRO A 28 14.00 4.29 -8.23
C PRO A 28 13.66 4.98 -6.91
N ILE A 29 12.89 4.31 -6.04
CA ILE A 29 12.54 4.81 -4.69
C ILE A 29 13.73 5.03 -3.75
N ARG A 30 14.90 4.42 -4.04
CA ARG A 30 16.13 4.61 -3.24
C ARG A 30 17.02 5.73 -3.76
N LEU A 31 16.77 6.22 -4.97
CA LEU A 31 17.60 7.23 -5.63
C LEU A 31 16.99 8.62 -5.46
N PRO A 32 17.78 9.70 -5.61
CA PRO A 32 17.23 11.03 -5.80
C PRO A 32 16.24 11.09 -6.96
N GLN A 33 15.23 11.93 -6.82
CA GLN A 33 14.08 12.01 -7.73
C GLN A 33 13.91 13.44 -8.24
N PRO A 34 13.44 13.64 -9.48
CA PRO A 34 13.18 14.98 -10.00
C PRO A 34 12.05 15.65 -9.22
N LEU A 35 12.27 16.90 -8.78
CA LEU A 35 11.22 17.69 -8.15
C LEU A 35 10.24 18.20 -9.21
N THR A 36 9.12 17.50 -9.37
CA THR A 36 8.07 17.82 -10.35
C THR A 36 6.69 17.87 -9.68
N PRO A 37 5.72 18.57 -10.28
CA PRO A 37 4.34 18.48 -9.85
C PRO A 37 3.83 17.03 -9.99
N ALA A 38 3.52 16.42 -8.85
CA ALA A 38 3.05 15.03 -8.74
C ALA A 38 2.01 14.96 -7.62
N THR A 39 0.82 14.45 -7.95
CA THR A 39 -0.32 14.35 -7.03
C THR A 39 -0.47 12.96 -6.42
N LYS A 40 0.09 11.93 -7.06
CA LYS A 40 0.06 10.55 -6.58
C LYS A 40 1.38 9.83 -6.83
N PRO A 41 1.78 8.88 -5.97
CA PRO A 41 2.96 8.06 -6.21
C PRO A 41 2.77 7.19 -7.46
N ASP A 42 3.82 7.01 -8.24
CA ASP A 42 3.84 6.05 -9.34
C ASP A 42 4.15 4.62 -8.84
N ALA A 43 3.98 3.64 -9.73
CA ALA A 43 4.17 2.22 -9.46
C ALA A 43 5.60 1.84 -9.05
N GLU A 44 6.60 2.63 -9.44
CA GLU A 44 8.02 2.37 -9.15
C GLU A 44 8.53 3.17 -7.93
N GLY A 45 7.67 4.01 -7.35
CA GLY A 45 8.02 4.96 -6.31
C GLY A 45 8.99 6.05 -6.76
N SER A 46 9.12 6.31 -8.07
CA SER A 46 10.13 7.20 -8.66
C SER A 46 9.84 8.70 -8.46
N ASN A 47 8.62 9.04 -8.06
CA ASN A 47 8.16 10.39 -7.77
C ASN A 47 7.71 10.60 -6.31
N LEU A 48 7.91 9.61 -5.43
CA LEU A 48 7.44 9.63 -4.05
C LEU A 48 7.85 10.91 -3.29
N PHE A 49 9.09 11.36 -3.45
CA PHE A 49 9.59 12.54 -2.72
C PHE A 49 8.91 13.82 -3.18
N SER A 50 8.65 13.93 -4.47
CA SER A 50 7.88 15.03 -5.05
C SER A 50 6.44 15.02 -4.56
N VAL A 51 5.81 13.85 -4.48
CA VAL A 51 4.45 13.71 -3.93
C VAL A 51 4.40 14.14 -2.47
N LEU A 52 5.33 13.65 -1.63
CA LEU A 52 5.37 14.00 -0.21
C LEU A 52 5.65 15.49 0.01
N TYR A 53 6.54 16.08 -0.79
CA TYR A 53 6.82 17.51 -0.77
C TYR A 53 5.58 18.33 -1.18
N ASN A 54 4.90 17.94 -2.26
CA ASN A 54 3.67 18.60 -2.70
C ASN A 54 2.54 18.44 -1.67
N LEU A 55 2.46 17.29 -1.00
CA LEU A 55 1.49 17.03 0.06
C LEU A 55 1.73 17.97 1.24
N ARG A 56 2.99 18.15 1.68
CA ARG A 56 3.38 19.07 2.76
C ARG A 56 2.93 20.51 2.50
N ILE A 57 3.00 20.96 1.24
CA ILE A 57 2.68 22.34 0.87
C ILE A 57 1.19 22.53 0.58
N SER A 58 0.61 21.63 -0.23
CA SER A 58 -0.74 21.81 -0.76
C SER A 58 -1.83 21.22 0.14
N HIS A 59 -1.51 20.21 0.94
CA HIS A 59 -2.45 19.48 1.79
C HIS A 59 -1.83 19.19 3.17
N PRO A 60 -1.50 20.23 3.96
CA PRO A 60 -0.75 20.08 5.21
C PRO A 60 -1.46 19.16 6.21
N GLU A 61 -2.80 19.16 6.27
CA GLU A 61 -3.56 18.26 7.14
C GLU A 61 -3.36 16.78 6.79
N THR A 62 -3.39 16.45 5.49
CA THR A 62 -3.10 15.10 5.01
C THR A 62 -1.64 14.71 5.24
N TYR A 63 -0.71 15.65 5.08
CA TYR A 63 0.69 15.43 5.40
C TYR A 63 0.90 15.13 6.89
N GLU A 64 0.24 15.85 7.79
CA GLU A 64 0.29 15.58 9.22
C GLU A 64 -0.34 14.23 9.58
N ARG A 65 -1.44 13.84 8.92
CA ARG A 65 -2.00 12.47 9.05
C ARG A 65 -1.00 11.41 8.63
N LEU A 66 -0.32 11.61 7.49
CA LEU A 66 0.75 10.71 7.03
C LEU A 66 1.88 10.65 8.06
N LEU A 67 2.34 11.80 8.56
CA LEU A 67 3.43 11.84 9.54
C LEU A 67 3.04 11.16 10.87
N ALA A 68 1.78 11.33 11.32
CA ALA A 68 1.25 10.65 12.50
C ALA A 68 1.19 9.13 12.32
N LEU A 69 0.71 8.65 11.17
CA LEU A 69 0.73 7.23 10.80
C LEU A 69 2.18 6.69 10.77
N MET A 70 3.10 7.43 10.14
CA MET A 70 4.49 7.03 10.05
C MET A 70 5.17 6.98 11.44
N ARG A 71 4.78 7.86 12.38
CA ARG A 71 5.23 7.79 13.78
C ARG A 71 4.61 6.61 14.54
N GLN A 72 3.37 6.24 14.24
CA GLN A 72 2.76 5.04 14.81
C GLN A 72 3.49 3.77 14.34
N ALA A 73 3.87 3.73 13.06
CA ALA A 73 4.64 2.64 12.46
C ALA A 73 6.12 2.63 12.92
N PHE A 74 6.72 3.81 13.06
CA PHE A 74 8.13 4.01 13.40
C PHE A 74 8.26 5.11 14.47
N PRO A 75 8.15 4.77 15.76
CA PRO A 75 8.10 5.75 16.87
C PRO A 75 9.28 6.72 16.94
N GLY A 76 10.44 6.33 16.40
CA GLY A 76 11.62 7.18 16.33
C GLY A 76 11.51 8.36 15.35
N LEU A 77 10.53 8.37 14.44
CA LEU A 77 10.42 9.38 13.40
C LEU A 77 10.10 10.78 13.96
N LYS A 78 11.01 11.73 13.76
CA LYS A 78 10.79 13.14 14.08
C LYS A 78 10.13 13.88 12.92
N ARG A 79 10.72 13.83 11.73
CA ARG A 79 10.24 14.56 10.55
C ARG A 79 10.92 14.07 9.27
N PHE A 80 10.32 14.43 8.14
CA PHE A 80 10.94 14.34 6.83
C PHE A 80 11.41 15.71 6.36
N GLU A 81 12.57 15.75 5.72
CA GLU A 81 13.00 16.88 4.91
C GLU A 81 13.32 16.41 3.50
N PHE A 82 13.28 17.35 2.55
CA PHE A 82 13.49 17.07 1.13
C PHE A 82 14.64 17.92 0.56
N PRO A 83 15.90 17.67 0.96
CA PRO A 83 17.02 18.44 0.47
C PRO A 83 17.23 18.24 -1.04
N VAL A 84 17.58 19.33 -1.72
CA VAL A 84 18.00 19.30 -3.12
C VAL A 84 19.43 18.79 -3.20
N VAL A 85 19.65 17.75 -4.01
CA VAL A 85 20.98 17.11 -4.17
C VAL A 85 21.67 17.44 -5.49
N GLY A 86 21.07 18.33 -6.29
CA GLY A 86 21.64 18.87 -7.54
C GLY A 86 20.73 18.66 -8.74
N ALA A 87 20.87 19.48 -9.77
CA ALA A 87 20.13 19.37 -11.04
C ALA A 87 18.61 19.21 -10.90
N GLY A 88 18.00 19.89 -9.91
CA GLY A 88 16.55 19.79 -9.64
C GLY A 88 16.10 18.45 -9.03
N GLN A 89 17.04 17.61 -8.59
CA GLN A 89 16.74 16.36 -7.89
C GLN A 89 16.63 16.62 -6.38
N VAL A 90 15.65 15.98 -5.76
CA VAL A 90 15.44 15.94 -4.31
C VAL A 90 15.61 14.52 -3.79
N THR A 91 16.01 14.39 -2.53
CA THR A 91 15.98 13.12 -1.81
C THR A 91 15.17 13.25 -0.53
N LEU A 92 14.80 12.13 0.08
CA LEU A 92 14.23 12.11 1.43
C LEU A 92 15.34 12.10 2.47
N ALA A 93 15.26 12.98 3.46
CA ALA A 93 16.04 12.92 4.69
C ALA A 93 15.11 12.56 5.86
N TRP A 94 15.26 11.36 6.39
CA TRP A 94 14.50 10.84 7.53
C TRP A 94 15.21 11.20 8.84
N TYR A 95 14.64 12.10 9.63
CA TYR A 95 15.18 12.45 10.94
C TYR A 95 14.57 11.55 12.02
N ASP A 96 15.42 10.84 12.74
CA ASP A 96 15.04 9.94 13.83
C ASP A 96 15.52 10.46 15.20
N GLU A 97 14.85 10.06 16.28
CA GLU A 97 15.25 10.40 17.64
C GLU A 97 16.59 9.79 18.04
N SER A 98 16.87 8.59 17.52
CA SER A 98 18.05 7.79 17.87
C SER A 98 19.35 8.25 17.20
N SER A 99 19.28 9.18 16.24
CA SER A 99 20.44 9.62 15.46
C SER A 99 20.53 11.14 15.35
N LYS A 100 21.76 11.67 15.38
CA LYS A 100 22.03 13.09 15.08
C LYS A 100 22.02 13.39 13.58
N GLN A 101 22.24 12.38 12.75
CA GLN A 101 22.26 12.49 11.29
C GLN A 101 21.00 11.85 10.70
N PRO A 102 20.44 12.41 9.61
CA PRO A 102 19.30 11.80 8.96
C PRO A 102 19.68 10.49 8.27
N PHE A 103 18.72 9.57 8.16
CA PHE A 103 18.81 8.42 7.27
C PHE A 103 18.32 8.81 5.88
N TYR A 104 19.06 8.40 4.86
CA TYR A 104 18.65 8.53 3.47
C TYR A 104 18.00 7.24 2.95
N PRO A 105 17.29 7.25 1.82
CA PRO A 105 16.54 6.09 1.34
C PRO A 105 17.38 4.81 1.19
N GLY A 106 18.65 4.94 0.80
CA GLY A 106 19.59 3.81 0.72
C GLY A 106 19.89 3.13 2.06
N GLN A 107 19.62 3.79 3.19
CA GLN A 107 19.85 3.27 4.55
C GLN A 107 18.57 2.77 5.22
N LEU A 108 17.39 3.04 4.63
CA LEU A 108 16.11 2.59 5.16
C LEU A 108 15.84 1.13 4.77
N SER A 109 15.18 0.39 5.66
CA SER A 109 14.75 -0.97 5.37
C SER A 109 13.75 -0.99 4.21
N GLU A 110 13.68 -2.12 3.51
CA GLU A 110 12.73 -2.31 2.41
C GLU A 110 11.28 -2.09 2.86
N GLY A 111 10.91 -2.64 4.02
CA GLY A 111 9.59 -2.47 4.60
C GLY A 111 9.27 -1.02 4.98
N THR A 112 10.28 -0.24 5.40
CA THR A 112 10.10 1.19 5.72
C THR A 112 9.74 2.01 4.49
N LEU A 113 10.48 1.83 3.38
CA LEU A 113 10.21 2.54 2.13
C LEU A 113 8.88 2.11 1.51
N ARG A 114 8.60 0.80 1.50
CA ARG A 114 7.33 0.27 0.98
C ARG A 114 6.14 0.80 1.77
N PHE A 115 6.22 0.81 3.10
CA PHE A 115 5.14 1.33 3.93
C PHE A 115 4.93 2.85 3.72
N LEU A 116 6.00 3.64 3.60
CA LEU A 116 5.90 5.06 3.28
C LEU A 116 5.23 5.30 1.92
N TRP A 117 5.59 4.50 0.92
CA TRP A 117 4.98 4.56 -0.41
C TRP A 117 3.50 4.20 -0.40
N LEU A 118 3.10 3.10 0.26
CA LEU A 118 1.70 2.72 0.42
C LEU A 118 0.89 3.77 1.19
N ALA A 119 1.44 4.30 2.29
CA ALA A 119 0.82 5.37 3.04
C ALA A 119 0.58 6.62 2.18
N ALA A 120 1.54 6.98 1.32
CA ALA A 120 1.39 8.09 0.39
C ALA A 120 0.30 7.83 -0.67
N ILE A 121 0.19 6.60 -1.20
CA ILE A 121 -0.87 6.21 -2.14
C ILE A 121 -2.25 6.31 -1.48
N LEU A 122 -2.39 5.75 -0.27
CA LEU A 122 -3.68 5.60 0.40
C LEU A 122 -4.18 6.89 1.05
N LEU A 123 -3.27 7.83 1.38
CA LEU A 123 -3.65 9.09 2.02
C LEU A 123 -3.76 10.26 1.04
N THR A 124 -3.14 10.21 -0.15
CA THR A 124 -3.20 11.35 -1.07
C THR A 124 -4.65 11.65 -1.49
N PRO A 125 -5.03 12.94 -1.66
CA PRO A 125 -6.38 13.30 -2.10
C PRO A 125 -6.74 12.82 -3.51
N ALA A 126 -5.73 12.57 -4.35
CA ALA A 126 -5.91 12.10 -5.72
C ALA A 126 -6.27 10.60 -5.76
N GLN A 127 -7.54 10.29 -5.52
CA GLN A 127 -8.04 8.92 -5.46
C GLN A 127 -8.48 8.39 -6.82
N SER A 128 -8.34 7.07 -6.98
CA SER A 128 -8.86 6.33 -8.12
C SER A 128 -10.29 5.84 -7.84
N SER A 129 -11.06 5.56 -8.89
CA SER A 129 -12.35 4.87 -8.72
C SER A 129 -12.14 3.41 -8.31
N ILE A 130 -11.08 2.79 -8.84
CA ILE A 130 -10.66 1.44 -8.48
C ILE A 130 -9.15 1.46 -8.20
N LEU A 131 -8.74 0.91 -7.06
CA LEU A 131 -7.35 0.69 -6.69
C LEU A 131 -7.06 -0.81 -6.69
N LEU A 132 -6.11 -1.21 -7.52
CA LEU A 132 -5.62 -2.58 -7.64
C LEU A 132 -4.21 -2.64 -7.06
N LEU A 133 -4.01 -3.44 -6.02
CA LEU A 133 -2.70 -3.66 -5.39
C LEU A 133 -2.31 -5.13 -5.50
N ASP A 134 -1.08 -5.39 -5.91
CA ASP A 134 -0.53 -6.75 -5.99
C ASP A 134 0.62 -6.91 -4.99
N GLU A 135 0.45 -7.86 -4.08
CA GLU A 135 1.32 -8.16 -2.94
C GLU A 135 1.86 -6.91 -2.17
N PRO A 136 0.99 -5.96 -1.78
CA PRO A 136 1.43 -4.72 -1.13
C PRO A 136 2.16 -4.95 0.21
N GLU A 137 1.89 -6.06 0.88
CA GLU A 137 2.44 -6.41 2.19
C GLU A 137 3.80 -7.10 2.17
N VAL A 138 4.35 -7.40 1.00
CA VAL A 138 5.65 -8.09 0.88
C VAL A 138 6.72 -7.35 1.67
N SER A 139 7.55 -8.09 2.42
CA SER A 139 8.60 -7.59 3.31
C SER A 139 8.12 -6.63 4.43
N LEU A 140 6.82 -6.46 4.66
CA LEU A 140 6.31 -5.71 5.79
C LEU A 140 6.32 -6.56 7.06
N HIS A 141 6.73 -5.95 8.18
CA HIS A 141 6.56 -6.56 9.48
C HIS A 141 5.07 -6.73 9.81
N PRO A 142 4.62 -7.81 10.50
CA PRO A 142 3.20 -8.04 10.77
C PRO A 142 2.46 -6.87 11.42
N GLN A 143 3.14 -6.08 12.25
CA GLN A 143 2.58 -4.87 12.84
C GLN A 143 2.22 -3.79 11.80
N LEU A 144 3.03 -3.65 10.74
CA LEU A 144 2.77 -2.71 9.64
C LEU A 144 1.62 -3.20 8.76
N ILE A 145 1.47 -4.53 8.60
CA ILE A 145 0.37 -5.13 7.84
C ILE A 145 -0.98 -4.75 8.46
N ARG A 146 -1.08 -4.79 9.80
CA ARG A 146 -2.29 -4.31 10.50
C ARG A 146 -2.63 -2.85 10.17
N LEU A 147 -1.63 -1.97 10.18
CA LEU A 147 -1.83 -0.56 9.82
C LEU A 147 -2.20 -0.40 8.35
N LEU A 148 -1.59 -1.19 7.45
CA LEU A 148 -1.93 -1.22 6.04
C LEU A 148 -3.40 -1.60 5.82
N VAL A 149 -3.89 -2.66 6.47
CA VAL A 149 -5.30 -3.09 6.34
C VAL A 149 -6.25 -1.98 6.81
N ALA A 150 -5.95 -1.30 7.92
CA ALA A 150 -6.76 -0.17 8.37
C ALA A 150 -6.78 0.99 7.35
N LEU A 151 -5.66 1.26 6.66
CA LEU A 151 -5.64 2.27 5.59
C LEU A 151 -6.42 1.82 4.34
N LEU A 152 -6.36 0.53 4.01
CA LEU A 152 -7.12 -0.04 2.89
C LEU A 152 -8.62 0.07 3.15
N GLN A 153 -9.06 -0.23 4.37
CA GLN A 153 -10.47 -0.09 4.78
C GLN A 153 -10.92 1.38 4.74
N ASP A 154 -10.11 2.33 5.24
CA ASP A 154 -10.42 3.78 5.12
C ASP A 154 -10.52 4.23 3.65
N TYR A 155 -9.63 3.73 2.79
CA TYR A 155 -9.66 4.01 1.37
C TYR A 155 -10.89 3.38 0.68
N ALA A 156 -11.28 2.18 1.10
CA ALA A 156 -12.41 1.44 0.56
C ALA A 156 -13.77 2.10 0.81
N MET A 157 -13.86 3.00 1.80
CA MET A 157 -15.09 3.78 2.06
C MET A 157 -15.51 4.70 0.91
N ARG A 158 -14.59 4.99 -0.02
CA ARG A 158 -14.74 5.99 -1.08
C ARG A 158 -14.29 5.51 -2.46
N SER A 159 -13.62 4.36 -2.53
CA SER A 159 -13.11 3.75 -3.76
C SER A 159 -13.23 2.23 -3.68
N GLN A 160 -13.32 1.54 -4.82
CA GLN A 160 -13.20 0.08 -4.81
C GLN A 160 -11.72 -0.32 -4.67
N VAL A 161 -11.40 -1.20 -3.73
CA VAL A 161 -10.04 -1.71 -3.52
C VAL A 161 -10.02 -3.21 -3.79
N VAL A 162 -9.07 -3.66 -4.60
CA VAL A 162 -8.81 -5.08 -4.84
C VAL A 162 -7.34 -5.33 -4.52
N VAL A 163 -7.08 -6.25 -3.60
CA VAL A 163 -5.74 -6.65 -3.19
C VAL A 163 -5.52 -8.11 -3.53
N ALA A 164 -4.50 -8.40 -4.33
CA ALA A 164 -3.99 -9.75 -4.51
C ALA A 164 -2.90 -10.01 -3.46
N THR A 165 -2.99 -11.12 -2.73
CA THR A 165 -2.11 -11.43 -1.62
C THR A 165 -1.95 -12.94 -1.43
N HIS A 166 -0.76 -13.36 -1.02
CA HIS A 166 -0.46 -14.70 -0.49
C HIS A 166 -0.18 -14.69 1.02
N SER A 167 -0.43 -13.55 1.68
CA SER A 167 -0.10 -13.33 3.08
C SER A 167 -1.29 -13.64 3.99
N SER A 168 -1.19 -14.76 4.70
CA SER A 168 -2.12 -15.05 5.79
C SER A 168 -2.10 -13.98 6.89
N ASP A 169 -0.98 -13.26 7.06
CA ASP A 169 -0.89 -12.15 8.03
C ASP A 169 -1.70 -10.92 7.62
N LEU A 170 -1.96 -10.72 6.31
CA LEU A 170 -2.88 -9.67 5.83
C LEU A 170 -4.32 -10.13 6.03
N VAL A 171 -4.65 -11.32 5.54
CA VAL A 171 -6.00 -11.89 5.61
C VAL A 171 -6.52 -12.00 7.05
N ARG A 172 -5.62 -12.15 8.02
CA ARG A 172 -5.91 -12.09 9.46
C ARG A 172 -6.82 -10.93 9.88
N TRP A 173 -6.63 -9.77 9.26
CA TRP A 173 -7.27 -8.52 9.69
C TRP A 173 -8.52 -8.18 8.85
N LEU A 174 -8.99 -9.12 8.04
CA LEU A 174 -10.17 -8.98 7.20
C LEU A 174 -11.35 -9.79 7.75
N GLU A 175 -12.53 -9.49 7.24
CA GLU A 175 -13.75 -10.26 7.46
C GLU A 175 -14.02 -11.23 6.29
N PRO A 176 -14.79 -12.32 6.51
CA PRO A 176 -15.07 -13.31 5.46
C PRO A 176 -15.69 -12.74 4.17
N ASP A 177 -16.49 -11.68 4.28
CA ASP A 177 -17.14 -11.03 3.13
C ASP A 177 -16.19 -10.09 2.35
N GLU A 178 -15.01 -9.82 2.90
CA GLU A 178 -13.93 -9.07 2.26
C GLU A 178 -12.94 -10.00 1.51
N VAL A 179 -13.07 -11.33 1.67
CA VAL A 179 -12.10 -12.31 1.15
C VAL A 179 -12.69 -13.15 0.01
N ILE A 180 -11.96 -13.20 -1.10
CA ILE A 180 -12.22 -14.11 -2.22
C ILE A 180 -11.03 -15.05 -2.33
N VAL A 181 -11.29 -16.35 -2.21
CA VAL A 181 -10.31 -17.41 -2.33
C VAL A 181 -10.25 -17.87 -3.78
N ALA A 182 -9.02 -18.00 -4.31
CA ALA A 182 -8.76 -18.51 -5.64
C ALA A 182 -8.08 -19.89 -5.55
N ASP A 183 -8.77 -20.93 -6.00
CA ASP A 183 -8.28 -22.32 -6.03
C ASP A 183 -8.07 -22.80 -7.46
N LYS A 184 -7.16 -23.78 -7.63
CA LYS A 184 -6.97 -24.46 -8.91
C LYS A 184 -7.65 -25.82 -8.90
N GLU A 185 -8.76 -25.94 -9.61
CA GLU A 185 -9.55 -27.16 -9.75
C GLU A 185 -9.60 -27.58 -11.23
N ASP A 186 -9.24 -28.83 -11.55
CA ASP A 186 -9.28 -29.39 -12.92
C ASP A 186 -8.59 -28.52 -14.00
N GLY A 187 -7.51 -27.85 -13.62
CA GLY A 187 -6.76 -26.96 -14.52
C GLY A 187 -7.38 -25.58 -14.74
N GLN A 188 -8.46 -25.25 -14.03
CA GLN A 188 -9.15 -23.95 -14.06
C GLN A 188 -9.02 -23.24 -12.71
N THR A 189 -9.10 -21.91 -12.71
CA THR A 189 -9.16 -21.13 -11.48
C THR A 189 -10.61 -20.95 -11.06
N ARG A 190 -10.95 -21.37 -9.84
CA ARG A 190 -12.25 -21.17 -9.22
C ARG A 190 -12.14 -20.13 -8.13
N PHE A 191 -13.07 -19.18 -8.13
CA PHE A 191 -13.16 -18.14 -7.11
C PHE A 191 -14.35 -18.42 -6.19
N THR A 192 -14.10 -18.43 -4.88
CA THR A 192 -15.10 -18.67 -3.84
C THR A 192 -15.02 -17.55 -2.82
N ARG A 193 -16.15 -16.93 -2.47
CA ARG A 193 -16.16 -15.92 -1.39
C ARG A 193 -16.08 -16.63 -0.03
N ALA A 194 -15.25 -16.15 0.88
CA ALA A 194 -15.06 -16.82 2.16
C ALA A 194 -16.32 -16.79 3.05
N ASP A 195 -17.15 -15.76 2.94
CA ASP A 195 -18.48 -15.69 3.58
C ASP A 195 -19.48 -16.77 3.14
N THR A 196 -19.23 -17.46 2.02
CA THR A 196 -20.06 -18.59 1.55
C THR A 196 -19.60 -19.94 2.10
N LEU A 197 -18.45 -19.98 2.78
CA LEU A 197 -17.94 -21.18 3.43
C LEU A 197 -18.56 -21.31 4.83
N ASP A 198 -18.71 -22.55 5.29
CA ASP A 198 -19.21 -22.84 6.64
C ASP A 198 -18.10 -22.64 7.69
N LEU A 199 -17.79 -21.36 7.96
CA LEU A 199 -16.69 -20.94 8.85
C LEU A 199 -17.17 -20.49 10.24
N ALA A 200 -18.49 -20.42 10.46
CA ALA A 200 -19.05 -19.78 11.65
C ALA A 200 -18.60 -20.43 12.97
N GLU A 201 -18.55 -21.77 13.03
CA GLU A 201 -18.06 -22.49 14.21
C GLU A 201 -16.56 -22.26 14.45
N TRP A 202 -15.78 -22.16 13.38
CA TRP A 202 -14.33 -22.00 13.46
C TRP A 202 -13.92 -20.57 13.85
N LEU A 203 -14.62 -19.56 13.33
CA LEU A 203 -14.40 -18.15 13.63
C LEU A 203 -14.69 -17.79 15.10
N ALA A 204 -15.36 -18.68 15.85
CA ALA A 204 -15.54 -18.52 17.30
C ALA A 204 -14.24 -18.69 18.09
N GLU A 205 -13.29 -19.48 17.58
CA GLU A 205 -12.02 -19.81 18.26
C GLU A 205 -10.77 -19.36 17.50
N TYR A 206 -10.88 -19.13 16.19
CA TYR A 206 -9.77 -18.88 15.28
C TYR A 206 -10.00 -17.63 14.42
N ASP A 207 -8.91 -17.02 13.95
CA ASP A 207 -9.00 -15.95 12.96
C ASP A 207 -8.78 -16.48 11.52
N LEU A 208 -9.03 -15.64 10.50
CA LEU A 208 -8.91 -16.08 9.09
C LEU A 208 -7.49 -16.54 8.73
N ARG A 209 -6.44 -16.09 9.42
CA ARG A 209 -5.09 -16.59 9.19
C ARG A 209 -4.99 -18.05 9.60
N ASP A 210 -5.49 -18.37 10.78
CA ASP A 210 -5.50 -19.74 11.29
C ASP A 210 -6.33 -20.65 10.37
N LEU A 211 -7.52 -20.20 9.93
CA LEU A 211 -8.35 -20.98 9.00
C LEU A 211 -7.67 -21.23 7.66
N TRP A 212 -6.89 -20.27 7.16
CA TRP A 212 -6.12 -20.47 5.94
C TRP A 212 -4.99 -21.47 6.15
N GLN A 213 -4.25 -21.34 7.25
CA GLN A 213 -3.15 -22.25 7.58
C GLN A 213 -3.64 -23.68 7.80
N MET A 214 -4.78 -23.87 8.47
CA MET A 214 -5.43 -25.17 8.65
C MET A 214 -6.01 -25.72 7.34
N GLY A 215 -6.30 -24.87 6.37
CA GLY A 215 -6.83 -25.24 5.06
C GLY A 215 -8.36 -25.23 4.97
N HIS A 216 -9.03 -24.59 5.94
CA HIS A 216 -10.48 -24.41 5.94
C HIS A 216 -10.94 -23.31 4.97
N LEU A 217 -10.07 -22.37 4.62
CA LEU A 217 -10.38 -21.34 3.61
C LEU A 217 -10.16 -21.80 2.16
N GLY A 218 -9.23 -22.73 1.90
CA GLY A 218 -8.74 -23.03 0.55
C GLY A 218 -7.50 -22.19 0.18
N GLY A 219 -7.31 -21.88 -1.09
CA GLY A 219 -6.22 -21.05 -1.60
C GLY A 219 -4.85 -21.71 -1.52
N ARG A 220 -4.80 -23.05 -1.55
CA ARG A 220 -3.55 -23.82 -1.59
C ARG A 220 -3.21 -24.11 -3.05
N VAL A 221 -2.11 -23.52 -3.52
CA VAL A 221 -1.53 -23.80 -4.85
C VAL A 221 -0.82 -25.14 -4.86
#